data_AF-A0A4V2J2Z7-F1
#
_entry.id   AF-A0A4V2J2Z7-F1
#
_cell.length_a   1.000
_cell.length_b   1.000
_cell.length_c   1.000
_cell.angle_alpha   90.00
_cell.angle_beta   90.00
_cell.angle_gamma   90.00
#
_symmetry.space_group_name_H-M   'P 1'
#
loop_
_entity.id
_entity.type
_entity.pdbx_description
1 polymer ?
#
loop_
_entity_poly.entity_id
_entity_poly.type
_entity_poly.pdbx_seq_one_letter_code
_entity_poly.pdbx_strand_id
1 'polypeptide(L)'
;MNEKRRTDSMEREKQREPKRTAASDAERAHIPLPADTLVDTELLEVYHRQIRTMADEAYDDFVQRGGLKHLPGLGKPLVIPTGDVLDSILKKSGAAPPWVMLRQATKKEIEEVIQLLEKNPQQPLIDELIVLINEKIEELNHQAPSLALHRAKVSRATIQERYKQWV
;
A
#
# COMPACT_ATOMS: atom_id res chain seq x y z
N MET A 1 -52.83 8.77 -26.38
CA MET A 1 -52.64 7.77 -25.31
C MET A 1 -51.18 7.77 -24.87
N ASN A 2 -50.70 8.81 -24.16
CA ASN A 2 -49.36 8.80 -23.54
C ASN A 2 -49.09 9.96 -22.54
N GLU A 3 -50.08 10.42 -21.79
CA GLU A 3 -49.89 11.52 -20.82
C GLU A 3 -50.21 11.12 -19.37
N LYS A 4 -50.86 9.97 -19.15
CA LYS A 4 -51.19 9.44 -17.81
C LYS A 4 -50.07 8.67 -17.12
N ARG A 5 -48.91 8.44 -17.76
CA ARG A 5 -47.80 7.68 -17.15
C ARG A 5 -46.72 8.54 -16.48
N ARG A 6 -46.69 9.86 -16.74
CA ARG A 6 -45.67 10.76 -16.18
C ARG A 6 -46.04 11.28 -14.78
N THR A 7 -47.31 11.43 -14.46
CA THR A 7 -47.76 11.93 -13.15
C THR A 7 -47.63 10.89 -12.03
N ASP A 8 -47.76 9.61 -12.37
CA ASP A 8 -47.73 8.50 -11.39
C ASP A 8 -46.29 8.14 -10.93
N SER A 9 -45.27 8.61 -11.66
CA SER A 9 -43.86 8.36 -11.31
C SER A 9 -43.30 9.39 -10.30
N MET A 10 -43.81 10.63 -10.30
CA MET A 10 -43.40 11.65 -9.32
C MET A 10 -44.03 11.44 -7.92
N GLU A 11 -45.17 10.74 -7.83
CA GLU A 11 -45.80 10.41 -6.53
C GLU A 11 -45.12 9.24 -5.82
N ARG A 12 -44.50 8.31 -6.56
CA ARG A 12 -43.78 7.17 -5.98
C ARG A 12 -42.41 7.53 -5.38
N GLU A 13 -41.82 8.64 -5.80
CA GLU A 13 -40.49 9.05 -5.36
C GLU A 13 -40.50 9.87 -4.06
N LYS A 14 -41.64 10.52 -3.73
CA LYS A 14 -41.84 11.20 -2.43
C LYS A 14 -42.07 10.26 -1.25
N GLN A 15 -42.21 8.94 -1.48
CA GLN A 15 -42.49 7.96 -0.44
C GLN A 15 -41.25 7.14 -0.01
N ARG A 16 -40.06 7.42 -0.56
CA ARG A 16 -38.84 6.64 -0.31
C ARG A 16 -37.78 7.31 0.57
N GLU A 17 -38.11 8.39 1.26
CA GLU A 17 -37.29 8.83 2.40
C GLU A 17 -37.80 8.15 3.67
N PRO A 18 -37.00 7.32 4.35
CA PRO A 18 -37.41 6.80 5.64
C PRO A 18 -37.46 7.97 6.61
N LYS A 19 -38.69 8.38 6.97
CA LYS A 19 -38.95 9.25 8.13
C LYS A 19 -38.29 8.58 9.33
N ARG A 20 -37.16 9.13 9.81
CA ARG A 20 -36.69 8.87 11.17
C ARG A 20 -37.80 9.30 12.11
N THR A 21 -38.57 8.34 12.59
CA THR A 21 -39.55 8.58 13.63
C THR A 21 -38.78 8.90 14.91
N ALA A 22 -39.05 10.07 15.49
CA ALA A 22 -38.57 10.47 16.81
C ALA A 22 -38.96 9.48 17.94
N ALA A 23 -39.79 8.48 17.63
CA ALA A 23 -40.15 7.38 18.52
C ALA A 23 -39.03 6.33 18.69
N SER A 24 -38.06 6.23 17.77
CA SER A 24 -36.99 5.21 17.86
C SER A 24 -35.83 5.59 18.79
N ASP A 25 -35.76 6.84 19.24
CA ASP A 25 -34.81 7.26 20.27
C ASP A 25 -35.38 7.14 21.70
N ALA A 26 -36.70 6.94 21.85
CA ALA A 26 -37.36 6.81 23.15
C ALA A 26 -37.27 5.38 23.74
N GLU A 27 -36.88 4.39 22.95
CA GLU A 27 -36.88 2.97 23.34
C GLU A 27 -35.47 2.40 23.56
N ARG A 28 -34.44 3.26 23.62
CA ARG A 28 -33.15 2.83 24.17
C ARG A 28 -33.31 2.73 25.67
N ALA A 29 -33.33 1.50 26.18
CA ALA A 29 -33.22 1.24 27.61
C ALA A 29 -32.06 2.09 28.15
N HIS A 30 -32.37 3.01 29.07
CA HIS A 30 -31.38 3.78 29.79
C HIS A 30 -30.58 2.79 30.64
N ILE A 31 -29.52 2.22 30.07
CA ILE A 31 -28.54 1.45 30.83
C ILE A 31 -27.93 2.49 31.78
N PRO A 32 -28.17 2.40 33.10
CA PRO A 32 -27.48 3.29 34.01
C PRO A 32 -25.98 3.06 33.78
N LEU A 33 -25.26 4.15 33.52
CA LEU A 33 -23.80 4.09 33.59
C LEU A 33 -23.47 3.42 34.92
N PRO A 34 -22.54 2.43 34.95
CA PRO A 34 -22.12 1.84 36.20
C PRO A 34 -21.76 3.00 37.13
N ALA A 35 -22.34 3.02 38.34
CA ALA A 35 -22.07 4.06 39.32
C ALA A 35 -20.57 4.29 39.35
N ASP A 36 -20.12 5.54 39.14
CA ASP A 36 -18.70 5.89 39.14
C ASP A 36 -18.11 5.28 40.40
N THR A 37 -17.43 4.13 40.24
CA THR A 37 -16.66 3.56 41.33
C THR A 37 -15.62 4.62 41.57
N LEU A 38 -15.67 5.27 42.74
CA LEU A 38 -14.60 6.15 43.20
C LEU A 38 -13.33 5.31 43.20
N VAL A 39 -12.63 5.35 42.08
CA VAL A 39 -11.33 4.72 41.93
C VAL A 39 -10.44 5.57 42.80
N ASP A 40 -9.99 4.98 43.90
CA ASP A 40 -9.03 5.63 44.76
C ASP A 40 -7.72 5.78 43.98
N THR A 41 -7.56 6.95 43.37
CA THR A 41 -6.41 7.29 42.52
C THR A 41 -5.11 7.21 43.31
N GLU A 42 -5.15 7.50 44.61
CA GLU A 42 -3.98 7.44 45.48
C GLU A 42 -3.53 5.99 45.69
N LEU A 43 -4.49 5.08 45.90
CA LEU A 43 -4.19 3.64 46.05
C LEU A 43 -3.63 3.04 44.75
N LEU A 44 -4.16 3.43 43.59
CA LEU A 44 -3.62 3.02 42.30
C LEU A 44 -2.19 3.51 42.09
N GLU A 45 -1.88 4.75 42.45
CA GLU A 45 -0.53 5.31 42.32
C GLU A 45 0.48 4.57 43.20
N VAL A 46 0.10 4.23 44.43
CA VAL A 46 0.92 3.42 45.34
C VAL A 46 1.16 2.03 44.74
N TYR A 47 0.12 1.38 44.21
CA TYR A 47 0.22 0.08 43.56
C TYR A 47 1.11 0.11 42.31
N HIS A 48 0.95 1.14 41.48
CA HIS A 48 1.78 1.33 40.28
C HIS A 48 3.26 1.55 40.63
N ARG A 49 3.55 2.31 41.70
CA ARG A 49 4.93 2.48 42.18
C ARG A 49 5.51 1.15 42.66
N GLN A 50 4.73 0.38 43.42
CA GLN A 50 5.17 -0.93 43.93
C GLN A 50 5.45 -1.92 42.79
N ILE A 51 4.58 -1.97 41.77
CA ILE A 51 4.81 -2.83 40.58
C ILE A 51 6.10 -2.43 39.86
N ARG A 52 6.36 -1.13 39.69
CA ARG A 52 7.59 -0.66 39.03
C ARG A 52 8.83 -1.10 39.80
N THR A 53 8.84 -0.89 41.12
CA THR A 53 9.96 -1.33 41.97
C THR A 53 10.18 -2.85 41.89
N MET A 54 9.11 -3.65 41.94
CA MET A 54 9.23 -5.11 41.78
C MET A 54 9.77 -5.50 40.39
N ALA A 55 9.37 -4.80 39.34
CA ALA A 55 9.85 -5.05 37.99
C ALA A 55 11.34 -4.69 37.84
N ASP A 56 11.76 -3.57 38.44
CA ASP A 56 13.15 -3.12 38.46
C ASP A 56 14.03 -4.11 39.24
N GLU A 57 13.59 -4.56 40.41
CA GLU A 57 14.30 -5.58 41.22
C GLU A 57 14.44 -6.90 40.45
N ALA A 58 13.37 -7.37 39.81
CA ALA A 58 13.40 -8.59 39.00
C ALA A 58 14.33 -8.46 37.79
N TYR A 59 14.40 -7.28 37.18
CA TYR A 59 15.32 -6.99 36.09
C TYR A 59 16.77 -7.03 36.58
N ASP A 60 17.08 -6.34 37.68
CA ASP A 60 18.43 -6.30 38.25
C ASP A 60 18.92 -7.70 38.62
N ASP A 61 18.06 -8.51 39.25
CA ASP A 61 18.33 -9.91 39.56
C ASP A 61 18.66 -10.73 38.30
N PHE A 62 17.90 -10.52 37.22
CA PHE A 62 18.11 -11.19 35.95
C PHE A 62 19.44 -10.76 35.29
N VAL A 63 19.78 -9.48 35.36
CA VAL A 63 21.06 -8.94 34.85
C VAL A 63 22.23 -9.50 35.65
N GLN A 64 22.16 -9.49 36.98
CA GLN A 64 23.22 -9.98 37.87
C GLN A 64 23.50 -11.47 37.67
N ARG A 65 22.46 -12.28 37.46
CA ARG A 65 22.58 -13.71 37.12
C ARG A 65 23.15 -13.95 35.71
N GLY A 66 23.45 -12.90 34.96
CA GLY A 66 24.05 -12.98 33.64
C GLY A 66 23.05 -13.29 32.53
N GLY A 67 21.75 -13.09 32.77
CA GLY A 67 20.69 -13.35 31.78
C GLY A 67 20.88 -12.57 30.47
N LEU A 68 21.53 -11.42 30.52
CA LEU A 68 21.87 -10.62 29.34
C LEU A 68 23.13 -11.08 28.60
N LYS A 69 24.05 -11.83 29.25
CA LYS A 69 25.36 -12.19 28.68
C LYS A 69 25.25 -13.08 27.44
N HIS A 70 24.14 -13.81 27.31
CA HIS A 70 23.87 -14.69 26.17
C HIS A 70 23.12 -14.02 25.02
N LEU A 71 22.79 -12.72 25.13
CA LEU A 71 22.08 -12.03 24.07
C LEU A 71 23.00 -11.76 22.88
N PRO A 72 22.64 -12.21 21.67
CA PRO A 72 23.41 -11.91 20.47
C PRO A 72 23.39 -10.40 20.22
N GLY A 73 24.58 -9.78 20.22
CA GLY A 73 24.72 -8.35 19.90
C GLY A 73 24.79 -7.41 21.10
N LEU A 74 24.77 -7.90 22.34
CA LEU A 74 24.96 -7.05 23.52
C LEU A 74 26.32 -6.32 23.47
N GLY A 75 26.30 -4.99 23.56
CA GLY A 75 27.49 -4.14 23.55
C GLY A 75 28.15 -3.95 22.18
N LYS A 76 27.61 -4.53 21.12
CA LYS A 76 28.09 -4.27 19.75
C LYS A 76 27.37 -3.05 19.18
N PRO A 77 28.07 -2.15 18.45
CA PRO A 77 27.42 -1.09 17.70
C PRO A 77 26.36 -1.70 16.78
N LEU A 78 25.18 -1.07 16.71
CA LEU A 78 24.14 -1.45 15.75
C LEU A 78 24.72 -1.34 14.35
N VAL A 79 24.82 -2.46 13.65
CA VAL A 79 25.22 -2.48 12.24
C VAL A 79 24.00 -2.05 11.44
N ILE A 80 23.90 -0.75 11.18
CA ILE A 80 22.91 -0.21 10.25
C ILE A 80 23.42 -0.56 8.85
N PRO A 81 22.73 -1.45 8.09
CA PRO A 81 23.14 -1.72 6.73
C PRO A 81 23.11 -0.40 5.95
N THR A 82 24.26 0.01 5.42
CA THR A 82 24.43 1.28 4.69
C THR A 82 23.76 1.27 3.31
N GLY A 83 23.03 0.20 2.97
CA GLY A 83 22.23 0.12 1.76
C GLY A 83 20.84 0.70 1.98
N ASP A 84 20.25 1.23 0.90
CA ASP A 84 18.86 1.66 0.88
C ASP A 84 17.96 0.59 1.52
N VAL A 85 17.15 1.02 2.49
CA VAL A 85 16.28 0.12 3.28
C VAL A 85 15.39 -0.72 2.35
N LEU A 86 14.95 -0.12 1.24
CA LEU A 86 14.18 -0.80 0.21
C LEU A 86 14.95 -1.96 -0.41
N ASP A 87 16.23 -1.76 -0.69
CA ASP A 87 17.12 -2.73 -1.31
C ASP A 87 17.34 -3.96 -0.39
N SER A 88 17.38 -3.73 0.93
CA SER A 88 17.51 -4.80 1.93
C SER A 88 16.23 -5.63 2.10
N ILE A 89 15.06 -5.01 1.94
CA ILE A 89 13.75 -5.68 2.05
C ILE A 89 13.44 -6.44 0.75
N LEU A 90 13.68 -5.82 -0.41
CA LEU A 90 13.47 -6.42 -1.72
C LEU A 90 14.38 -7.63 -1.95
N LYS A 91 15.65 -7.58 -1.52
CA LYS A 91 16.56 -8.74 -1.62
C LYS A 91 16.13 -9.91 -0.74
N LYS A 92 15.50 -9.65 0.41
CA LYS A 92 15.07 -10.70 1.35
C LYS A 92 13.75 -11.37 0.97
N SER A 93 12.86 -10.69 0.25
CA SER A 93 11.54 -11.21 -0.10
C SER A 93 11.53 -12.10 -1.35
N GLY A 94 12.60 -12.08 -2.15
CA GLY A 94 12.65 -12.79 -3.44
C GLY A 94 11.66 -12.25 -4.50
N ALA A 95 10.91 -11.21 -4.16
CA ALA A 95 9.96 -10.57 -5.06
C ALA A 95 10.65 -9.48 -5.88
N ALA A 96 10.47 -9.52 -7.19
CA ALA A 96 10.97 -8.46 -8.06
C ALA A 96 10.27 -7.13 -7.71
N PRO A 97 11.00 -6.01 -7.65
CA PRO A 97 10.39 -4.70 -7.47
C PRO A 97 9.33 -4.42 -8.56
N PRO A 98 8.27 -3.67 -8.26
CA PRO A 98 7.21 -3.36 -9.23
C PRO A 98 7.74 -2.82 -10.58
N TRP A 99 8.72 -1.90 -10.54
CA TRP A 99 9.34 -1.34 -11.74
C TRP A 99 10.08 -2.38 -12.60
N VAL A 100 10.63 -3.43 -11.99
CA VAL A 100 11.29 -4.54 -12.71
C VAL A 100 10.26 -5.40 -13.41
N MET A 101 9.12 -5.66 -12.76
CA MET A 101 8.01 -6.39 -13.38
C MET A 101 7.43 -5.60 -14.56
N LEU A 102 7.20 -4.30 -14.36
CA LEU A 102 6.74 -3.39 -15.42
C LEU A 102 7.73 -3.38 -16.59
N ARG A 103 9.04 -3.33 -16.32
CA ARG A 103 10.09 -3.40 -17.34
C ARG A 103 9.99 -4.68 -18.17
N GLN A 104 9.78 -5.82 -17.55
CA GLN A 104 9.65 -7.10 -18.26
C GLN A 104 8.38 -7.16 -19.10
N ALA A 105 7.27 -6.62 -18.60
CA ALA A 105 6.01 -6.54 -19.33
C ALA A 105 6.15 -5.64 -20.57
N THR A 106 6.68 -4.41 -20.41
CA THR A 106 6.90 -3.48 -21.52
C THR A 106 7.86 -4.07 -22.56
N LYS A 107 8.88 -4.83 -22.14
CA LYS A 107 9.79 -5.51 -23.07
C LYS A 107 9.04 -6.50 -23.97
N LYS A 108 8.15 -7.31 -23.41
CA LYS A 108 7.35 -8.28 -24.18
C LYS A 108 6.41 -7.58 -25.16
N GLU A 109 5.77 -6.50 -24.74
CA GLU A 109 4.89 -5.73 -25.62
C GLU A 109 5.65 -5.09 -26.79
N ILE A 110 6.87 -4.59 -26.55
CA ILE A 110 7.73 -4.09 -27.63
C ILE A 110 8.07 -5.22 -28.62
N GLU A 111 8.38 -6.41 -28.12
CA GLU A 111 8.67 -7.59 -28.96
C GLU A 111 7.45 -7.98 -29.82
N GLU A 112 6.25 -7.99 -29.24
CA GLU A 112 5.00 -8.23 -29.97
C GLU A 112 4.76 -7.18 -31.06
N VAL A 113 4.97 -5.89 -30.77
CA VAL A 113 4.84 -4.81 -31.75
C VAL A 113 5.87 -4.95 -32.88
N ILE A 114 7.10 -5.36 -32.59
CA ILE A 114 8.12 -5.62 -33.61
C ILE A 114 7.68 -6.76 -34.53
N GLN A 115 7.14 -7.85 -33.98
CA GLN A 115 6.61 -8.96 -34.78
C GLN A 115 5.41 -8.54 -35.64
N LEU A 116 4.54 -7.64 -35.13
CA LEU A 116 3.44 -7.08 -35.89
C LEU A 116 3.93 -6.17 -37.04
N LEU A 117 4.95 -5.36 -36.80
CA LEU A 117 5.58 -4.53 -37.82
C LEU A 117 6.19 -5.36 -38.95
N GLU A 118 6.79 -6.51 -38.64
CA GLU A 118 7.34 -7.43 -39.65
C GLU A 118 6.25 -8.07 -40.52
N LYS A 119 5.09 -8.38 -39.93
CA LYS A 119 3.96 -9.01 -40.65
C LYS A 119 3.12 -8.00 -41.44
N ASN A 120 2.86 -6.83 -40.87
CA ASN A 120 1.95 -5.85 -41.45
C ASN A 120 2.36 -4.40 -41.10
N PRO A 121 3.32 -3.81 -41.85
CA PRO A 121 3.95 -2.53 -41.50
C PRO A 121 3.01 -1.31 -41.46
N GLN A 122 1.88 -1.37 -42.17
CA GLN A 122 0.95 -0.26 -42.38
C GLN A 122 -0.27 -0.30 -41.44
N GLN A 123 -0.30 -1.22 -40.47
CA GLN A 123 -1.46 -1.38 -39.60
C GLN A 123 -1.60 -0.19 -38.62
N PRO A 124 -2.72 0.55 -38.63
CA PRO A 124 -2.90 1.75 -37.80
C PRO A 124 -2.88 1.44 -36.30
N LEU A 125 -3.33 0.25 -35.89
CA LEU A 125 -3.29 -0.22 -34.50
C LEU A 125 -1.88 -0.19 -33.89
N ILE A 126 -0.83 -0.29 -34.72
CA ILE A 126 0.56 -0.24 -34.25
C ILE A 126 0.88 1.13 -33.63
N ASP A 127 0.30 2.21 -34.14
CA ASP A 127 0.54 3.55 -33.57
C ASP A 127 -0.08 3.68 -32.18
N GLU A 128 -1.29 3.15 -32.01
CA GLU A 128 -1.97 3.12 -30.71
C GLU A 128 -1.17 2.29 -29.69
N LEU A 129 -0.66 1.13 -30.10
CA LEU A 129 0.18 0.29 -29.25
C LEU A 129 1.50 0.98 -28.85
N ILE A 130 2.12 1.72 -29.77
CA ILE A 130 3.34 2.50 -29.48
C ILE A 130 3.05 3.61 -28.46
N VAL A 131 1.89 4.27 -28.53
CA VAL A 131 1.48 5.28 -27.54
C VAL A 131 1.36 4.64 -26.15
N LEU A 132 0.65 3.52 -26.04
CA LEU A 132 0.49 2.79 -24.78
C LEU A 132 1.83 2.30 -24.20
N ILE A 133 2.74 1.83 -25.05
CA ILE A 133 4.09 1.46 -24.62
C ILE A 133 4.84 2.68 -24.07
N ASN A 134 4.72 3.85 -24.70
CA ASN A 134 5.38 5.06 -24.23
C ASN A 134 4.83 5.55 -22.90
N GLU A 135 3.52 5.42 -22.64
CA GLU A 135 2.93 5.70 -21.33
C GLU A 135 3.51 4.78 -20.24
N LYS A 136 3.65 3.49 -20.53
CA LYS A 136 4.31 2.54 -19.61
C LYS A 136 5.78 2.83 -19.39
N ILE A 137 6.49 3.31 -20.41
CA ILE A 137 7.89 3.75 -20.27
C ILE A 137 7.98 4.97 -19.35
N GLU A 138 7.04 5.91 -19.43
CA GLU A 138 6.98 7.05 -18.50
C GLU A 138 6.72 6.59 -17.06
N GLU A 139 5.75 5.70 -16.86
CA GLU A 139 5.47 5.14 -15.54
C GLU A 139 6.69 4.39 -14.97
N LEU A 140 7.35 3.58 -15.80
CA LEU A 140 8.58 2.88 -15.44
C LEU A 140 9.69 3.85 -15.03
N ASN A 141 9.89 4.92 -15.79
CA ASN A 141 10.89 5.94 -15.48
C ASN A 141 10.55 6.69 -14.18
N HIS A 142 9.27 6.90 -13.90
CA HIS A 142 8.84 7.52 -12.64
C HIS A 142 9.12 6.63 -11.42
N GLN A 143 8.96 5.31 -11.57
CA GLN A 143 9.21 4.34 -10.50
C GLN A 143 10.70 3.94 -10.35
N ALA A 144 11.54 4.29 -11.32
CA ALA A 144 12.95 3.88 -11.32
C ALA A 144 13.76 4.67 -10.28
N PRO A 145 14.61 3.99 -9.48
CA PRO A 145 15.37 4.66 -8.41
C PRO A 145 16.55 5.51 -8.92
N SER A 146 16.94 5.40 -10.20
CA SER A 146 18.03 6.18 -10.77
C SER A 146 17.85 6.46 -12.26
N LEU A 147 18.39 7.59 -12.72
CA LEU A 147 18.35 8.02 -14.12
C LEU A 147 19.01 7.03 -15.08
N ALA A 148 20.00 6.25 -14.62
CA ALA A 148 20.67 5.23 -15.43
C ALA A 148 19.71 4.08 -15.84
N LEU A 149 18.64 3.88 -15.07
CA LEU A 149 17.64 2.85 -15.33
C LEU A 149 16.51 3.34 -16.24
N HIS A 150 16.46 4.65 -16.54
CA HIS A 150 15.42 5.21 -17.39
C HIS A 150 15.57 4.72 -18.84
N ARG A 151 14.45 4.71 -19.56
CA ARG A 151 14.37 4.31 -20.96
C ARG A 151 13.76 5.43 -21.79
N ALA A 152 14.28 5.57 -23.02
CA ALA A 152 13.76 6.52 -23.98
C ALA A 152 12.45 6.00 -24.59
N LYS A 153 11.58 6.93 -24.96
CA LYS A 153 10.38 6.64 -25.75
C LYS A 153 10.73 6.01 -27.10
N VAL A 154 9.80 5.23 -27.63
CA VAL A 154 9.91 4.51 -28.90
C VAL A 154 8.97 5.11 -29.95
N SER A 155 9.38 4.98 -31.22
CA SER A 155 8.59 5.32 -32.41
C SER A 155 8.74 4.22 -33.46
N ARG A 156 7.90 4.20 -34.50
CA ARG A 156 7.99 3.19 -35.57
C ARG A 156 9.40 3.01 -36.14
N ALA A 157 10.12 4.12 -36.34
CA ALA A 157 11.47 4.09 -36.90
C ALA A 157 12.54 3.64 -35.89
N THR A 158 12.31 3.84 -34.59
CA THR A 158 13.33 3.66 -33.54
C THR A 158 13.12 2.42 -32.68
N ILE A 159 11.94 1.80 -32.74
CA ILE A 159 11.56 0.71 -31.83
C ILE A 159 12.54 -0.47 -31.86
N GLN A 160 13.05 -0.84 -33.04
CA GLN A 160 14.03 -1.92 -33.16
C GLN A 160 15.38 -1.57 -32.52
N GLU A 161 15.87 -0.35 -32.72
CA GLU A 161 17.13 0.11 -32.13
C GLU A 161 17.01 0.22 -30.60
N ARG A 162 15.90 0.79 -30.14
CA ARG A 162 15.61 0.92 -28.70
C ARG A 162 15.44 -0.43 -28.05
N TYR A 163 14.82 -1.42 -28.70
CA TYR A 163 14.69 -2.77 -28.16
C TYR A 163 16.05 -3.46 -27.94
N LYS A 164 17.03 -3.25 -28.83
CA LYS A 164 18.39 -3.78 -28.64
C LYS A 164 19.07 -3.25 -27.38
N GLN A 165 18.74 -2.03 -26.94
CA GLN A 165 19.26 -1.45 -25.70
C GLN A 165 18.61 -2.06 -24.44
N TRP A 166 17.57 -2.90 -24.60
CA TRP A 166 16.85 -3.57 -23.52
C TRP A 166 17.26 -5.04 -23.32
N VAL A 167 17.95 -5.62 -24.31
CA VAL A 167 18.55 -6.97 -24.25
C VAL A 167 19.86 -6.89 -23.49
#